data_AF-A0A3B8XNL0-F1
#
_entry.id   AF-A0A3B8XNL0-F1
#
_cell.length_a   1.000
_cell.length_b   1.000
_cell.length_c   1.000
_cell.angle_alpha   90.00
_cell.angle_beta   90.00
_cell.angle_gamma   90.00
#
_symmetry.space_group_name_H-M   'P 1'
#
loop_
_entity.id
_entity.type
_entity.pdbx_description
1 polymer ?
#
loop_
_entity_poly.entity_id
_entity_poly.type
_entity_poly.pdbx_seq_one_letter_code
_entity_poly.pdbx_strand_id
1 'polypeptide(L)'
;MAAFSVKLSAYCQLAAGNREIASLTLDLAREEGLDDPLFYSLASEAAAGIVLRAPEPNELGIVDAAFYRLAKRDLPENAVAIAAPALLPSLLDDPSIPAEQKVEAAERAAAYGLINGRQLAAFYRKPRFTPEQLAGLLTSDIPEASPLRRAMIYQSISSAVAADERIRLFKLAFATAEAAGLYYPTVEALYPELDNMEPNEALRPLAAAAARAFIAIGERAKAQQWLTLVTSSGQTLGRDARELTGLMRVEGGSATGFDAKALSAEIVADLKSGVKTTQFYAASEAMLLDALGFQLDPAVWDALLDARGALTGKVPPEALLNRMQAAGVRNAVGETVLLALDAIGREGPGAVHPRASAQAVSSLRAVGLESEARRLALEALMARSNAGRG
;
A
#
# COMPACT_ATOMS: atom_id res chain seq x y z
N MET A 1 -10.31 18.72 20.04
CA MET A 1 -11.19 19.51 19.15
C MET A 1 -11.04 21.02 19.34
N ALA A 2 -10.96 21.54 20.57
CA ALA A 2 -10.79 22.99 20.83
C ALA A 2 -9.52 23.62 20.21
N ALA A 3 -8.36 22.94 20.28
CA ALA A 3 -7.10 23.47 19.74
C ALA A 3 -7.15 23.71 18.21
N PHE A 4 -7.72 22.78 17.44
CA PHE A 4 -7.84 22.91 16.00
C PHE A 4 -8.72 24.11 15.60
N SER A 5 -9.88 24.27 16.23
CA SER A 5 -10.80 25.38 15.93
C SER A 5 -10.20 26.74 16.28
N VAL A 6 -9.43 26.82 17.37
CA VAL A 6 -8.74 28.05 17.79
C VAL A 6 -7.67 28.43 16.77
N LYS A 7 -6.79 27.49 16.39
CA LYS A 7 -5.77 27.72 15.38
C LYS A 7 -6.37 28.14 14.03
N LEU A 8 -7.45 27.47 13.60
CA LEU A 8 -8.12 27.80 12.34
C LEU A 8 -8.79 29.19 12.38
N SER A 9 -9.38 29.57 13.51
CA SER A 9 -9.96 30.90 13.68
C SER A 9 -8.90 31.99 13.58
N ALA A 10 -7.77 31.83 14.28
CA ALA A 10 -6.64 32.74 14.19
C ALA A 10 -6.10 32.84 12.76
N TYR A 11 -5.99 31.71 12.04
CA TYR A 11 -5.57 31.69 10.64
C TYR A 11 -6.49 32.55 9.77
N CYS A 12 -7.80 32.32 9.83
CA CYS A 12 -8.78 33.05 9.02
C CYS A 12 -8.78 34.55 9.33
N GLN A 13 -8.64 34.94 10.59
CA GLN A 13 -8.58 36.35 11.00
C GLN A 13 -7.32 37.03 10.46
N LEU A 14 -6.16 36.37 10.57
CA LEU A 14 -4.89 36.88 10.03
C LEU A 14 -4.91 36.96 8.51
N ALA A 15 -5.45 35.92 7.84
CA ALA A 15 -5.61 35.91 6.38
C ALA A 15 -6.56 37.02 5.89
N ALA A 16 -7.58 37.37 6.69
CA ALA A 16 -8.48 38.49 6.41
C ALA A 16 -7.89 39.87 6.78
N GLY A 17 -6.68 39.94 7.34
CA GLY A 17 -6.04 41.18 7.79
C GLY A 17 -6.54 41.72 9.13
N ASN A 18 -7.41 40.98 9.84
CA ASN A 18 -7.99 41.38 11.13
C ASN A 18 -7.03 41.10 12.29
N ARG A 19 -5.90 41.82 12.34
CA ARG A 19 -4.80 41.57 13.28
C ARG A 19 -5.20 41.74 14.75
N GLU A 20 -6.07 42.69 15.07
CA GLU A 20 -6.54 42.92 16.45
C GLU A 20 -7.37 41.74 16.97
N ILE A 21 -8.29 41.22 16.14
CA ILE A 21 -9.11 40.05 16.48
C ILE A 21 -8.23 38.79 16.60
N ALA A 22 -7.22 38.68 15.73
CA ALA A 22 -6.24 37.60 15.82
C ALA A 22 -5.43 37.67 17.12
N SER A 23 -4.97 38.85 17.53
CA SER A 23 -4.24 39.02 18.80
C SER A 23 -5.09 38.55 19.98
N LEU A 24 -6.37 38.98 20.05
CA LEU A 24 -7.27 38.54 21.11
C LEU A 24 -7.47 37.02 21.11
N THR A 25 -7.57 36.41 19.93
CA THR A 25 -7.69 34.95 19.79
C THR A 25 -6.43 34.23 20.28
N LEU A 26 -5.24 34.76 20.00
CA LEU A 26 -3.97 34.20 20.46
C LEU A 26 -3.81 34.32 21.99
N ASP A 27 -4.24 35.44 22.56
CA ASP A 27 -4.19 35.65 24.01
C ASP A 27 -5.17 34.72 24.73
N LEU A 28 -6.41 34.61 24.24
CA LEU A 28 -7.39 33.65 24.76
C LEU A 28 -6.89 32.21 24.65
N ALA A 29 -6.26 31.84 23.53
CA ALA A 29 -5.69 30.51 23.36
C ALA A 29 -4.64 30.20 24.44
N ARG A 30 -3.83 31.19 24.83
CA ARG A 30 -2.80 31.06 25.86
C ARG A 30 -3.42 30.92 27.25
N GLU A 31 -4.46 31.70 27.54
CA GLU A 31 -5.22 31.62 28.80
C GLU A 31 -5.92 30.26 28.97
N GLU A 32 -6.46 29.70 27.88
CA GLU A 32 -7.07 28.36 27.86
C GLU A 32 -6.03 27.22 27.87
N GLY A 33 -4.73 27.54 27.96
CA GLY A 33 -3.66 26.55 28.14
C GLY A 33 -3.22 25.83 26.87
N LEU A 34 -3.42 26.42 25.68
CA LEU A 34 -2.85 25.87 24.45
C LEU A 34 -1.32 26.07 24.45
N ASP A 35 -0.57 25.00 24.76
CA ASP A 35 0.90 25.00 24.70
C ASP A 35 1.39 24.61 23.31
N ASP A 36 1.51 25.60 22.42
CA ASP A 36 2.00 25.40 21.06
C ASP A 36 2.93 26.55 20.62
N PRO A 37 4.22 26.49 20.98
CA PRO A 37 5.18 27.55 20.67
C PRO A 37 5.33 27.81 19.16
N LEU A 38 5.21 26.78 18.32
CA LEU A 38 5.32 26.90 16.87
C LEU A 38 4.15 27.70 16.30
N PHE A 39 2.92 27.37 16.72
CA PHE A 39 1.73 28.13 16.35
C PHE A 39 1.87 29.61 16.72
N TYR A 40 2.28 29.93 17.94
CA TYR A 40 2.45 31.32 18.36
C TYR A 40 3.56 32.05 17.60
N SER A 41 4.67 31.36 17.30
CA SER A 41 5.76 31.91 16.49
C SER A 41 5.28 32.30 15.10
N LEU A 42 4.66 31.36 14.37
CA LEU A 42 4.17 31.59 13.02
C LEU A 42 3.03 32.62 12.97
N ALA A 43 2.11 32.60 13.94
CA ALA A 43 1.03 33.57 14.02
C ALA A 43 1.53 34.99 14.30
N SER A 44 2.53 35.15 15.19
CA SER A 44 3.14 36.46 15.51
C SER A 44 3.93 37.00 14.32
N GLU A 45 4.62 36.12 13.60
CA GLU A 45 5.34 36.45 12.38
C GLU A 45 4.37 36.89 11.28
N ALA A 46 3.26 36.17 11.08
CA ALA A 46 2.21 36.55 10.14
C ALA A 46 1.49 37.87 10.52
N ALA A 47 1.26 38.12 11.81
CA ALA A 47 0.54 39.30 12.29
C ALA A 47 1.39 40.58 12.26
N ALA A 48 2.64 40.48 12.72
CA ALA A 48 3.47 41.63 13.04
C ALA A 48 4.93 41.51 12.54
N GLY A 49 5.29 40.43 11.85
CA GLY A 49 6.67 40.17 11.42
C GLY A 49 7.61 39.81 12.58
N ILE A 50 7.06 39.43 13.74
CA ILE A 50 7.84 39.11 14.93
C ILE A 50 8.12 37.60 14.94
N VAL A 51 9.39 37.24 14.75
CA VAL A 51 9.84 35.85 14.81
C VAL A 51 10.11 35.47 16.26
N LEU A 52 9.26 34.61 16.83
CA LEU A 52 9.50 34.03 18.16
C LEU A 52 10.31 32.73 18.03
N ARG A 53 11.09 32.39 19.06
CA ARG A 53 11.75 31.08 19.11
C ARG A 53 10.71 29.99 19.34
N ALA A 54 10.76 28.97 18.50
CA ALA A 54 9.97 27.75 18.63
C ALA A 54 10.86 26.55 18.26
N PRO A 55 10.68 25.39 18.91
CA PRO A 55 11.32 24.16 18.49
C PRO A 55 10.82 23.75 17.10
N GLU A 56 11.62 22.98 16.37
CA GLU A 56 11.17 22.36 15.13
C GLU A 56 10.09 21.31 15.42
N PRO A 57 9.07 21.19 14.56
CA PRO A 57 8.00 20.22 14.76
C PRO A 57 8.49 18.79 14.49
N ASN A 58 8.01 17.83 15.28
CA ASN A 58 8.19 16.40 15.01
C ASN A 58 7.19 15.88 13.96
N GLU A 59 6.06 16.57 13.79
CA GLU A 59 5.02 16.29 12.80
C GLU A 59 4.54 17.62 12.23
N LEU A 60 4.40 17.70 10.90
CA LEU A 60 3.93 18.88 10.21
C LEU A 60 2.50 18.66 9.69
N GLY A 61 1.53 19.30 10.33
CA GLY A 61 0.12 19.25 9.93
C GLY A 61 -0.25 20.29 8.85
N ILE A 62 -1.45 20.15 8.28
CA ILE A 62 -1.99 21.12 7.30
C ILE A 62 -2.08 22.53 7.90
N VAL A 63 -2.50 22.65 9.16
CA VAL A 63 -2.67 23.94 9.81
C VAL A 63 -1.32 24.62 10.00
N ASP A 64 -0.30 23.87 10.42
CA ASP A 64 1.05 24.41 10.62
C ASP A 64 1.63 24.88 9.28
N ALA A 65 1.54 24.05 8.23
CA ALA A 65 1.96 24.44 6.88
C ALA A 65 1.22 25.68 6.35
N ALA A 66 -0.08 25.81 6.66
CA ALA A 66 -0.84 27.00 6.30
C ALA A 66 -0.30 28.26 7.00
N PHE A 67 0.08 28.14 8.28
CA PHE A 67 0.71 29.21 9.04
C PHE A 67 2.12 29.56 8.54
N TYR A 68 2.94 28.58 8.16
CA TYR A 68 4.22 28.84 7.48
C TYR A 68 4.03 29.71 6.24
N ARG A 69 3.06 29.33 5.38
CA ARG A 69 2.73 30.10 4.18
C ARG A 69 2.22 31.51 4.50
N LEU A 70 1.38 31.64 5.53
CA LEU A 70 0.84 32.94 5.94
C LEU A 70 1.94 33.87 6.50
N ALA A 71 2.88 33.30 7.23
CA ALA A 71 4.07 33.98 7.74
C ALA A 71 5.13 34.26 6.66
N LYS A 72 4.96 33.71 5.45
CA LYS A 72 5.97 33.71 4.37
C LYS A 72 7.31 33.14 4.83
N ARG A 73 7.25 32.10 5.67
CA ARG A 73 8.40 31.39 6.20
C ARG A 73 8.57 30.07 5.47
N ASP A 74 9.81 29.77 5.12
CA ASP A 74 10.16 28.49 4.48
C ASP A 74 9.82 27.32 5.40
N LEU A 75 9.36 26.22 4.80
CA LEU A 75 9.15 24.97 5.52
C LEU A 75 10.49 24.41 6.02
N PRO A 76 10.50 23.62 7.11
CA PRO A 76 11.69 22.90 7.55
C PRO A 76 12.30 22.05 6.43
N GLU A 77 13.62 21.88 6.42
CA GLU A 77 14.30 21.09 5.38
C GLU A 77 13.79 19.64 5.30
N ASN A 78 13.38 19.07 6.44
CA ASN A 78 12.81 17.73 6.57
C ASN A 78 11.28 17.70 6.47
N ALA A 79 10.62 18.77 6.00
CA ALA A 79 9.16 18.90 5.98
C ALA A 79 8.46 17.71 5.31
N VAL A 80 9.02 17.20 4.22
CA VAL A 80 8.47 16.03 3.53
C VAL A 80 8.54 14.77 4.39
N ALA A 81 9.54 14.59 5.25
CA ALA A 81 9.67 13.41 6.10
C ALA A 81 8.69 13.46 7.29
N ILE A 82 8.44 14.65 7.84
CA ILE A 82 7.56 14.84 9.01
C ILE A 82 6.12 15.19 8.65
N ALA A 83 5.79 15.34 7.36
CA ALA A 83 4.44 15.71 6.93
C ALA A 83 3.38 14.69 7.38
N ALA A 84 2.28 15.18 7.94
CA ALA A 84 1.08 14.37 8.13
C ALA A 84 0.53 13.91 6.76
N PRO A 85 -0.11 12.74 6.64
CA PRO A 85 -0.60 12.21 5.36
C PRO A 85 -1.46 13.21 4.57
N ALA A 86 -2.34 13.95 5.27
CA ALA A 86 -3.24 14.90 4.65
C ALA A 86 -2.52 16.11 4.00
N LEU A 87 -1.27 16.40 4.39
CA LEU A 87 -0.47 17.49 3.81
C LEU A 87 0.25 17.08 2.52
N LEU A 88 0.48 15.77 2.30
CA LEU A 88 1.28 15.27 1.18
C LEU A 88 0.82 15.77 -0.20
N PRO A 89 -0.49 15.79 -0.54
CA PRO A 89 -0.92 16.29 -1.84
C PRO A 89 -0.52 17.76 -2.08
N SER A 90 -0.62 18.61 -1.05
CA SER A 90 -0.22 20.01 -1.16
C SER A 90 1.28 20.18 -1.37
N LEU A 91 2.12 19.33 -0.76
CA LEU A 91 3.57 19.35 -0.97
C LEU A 91 3.96 18.92 -2.39
N LEU A 92 3.19 18.01 -3.00
CA LEU A 92 3.43 17.57 -4.37
C LEU A 92 3.18 18.69 -5.39
N ASP A 93 2.20 19.55 -5.12
CA ASP A 93 1.83 20.68 -5.96
C ASP A 93 2.74 21.91 -5.75
N ASP A 94 3.42 22.01 -4.62
CA ASP A 94 4.26 23.16 -4.27
C ASP A 94 5.52 23.26 -5.16
N PRO A 95 5.69 24.31 -5.97
CA PRO A 95 6.85 24.44 -6.87
C PRO A 95 8.19 24.65 -6.14
N SER A 96 8.18 25.02 -4.86
CA SER A 96 9.40 25.23 -4.07
C SER A 96 10.05 23.92 -3.62
N ILE A 97 9.29 22.81 -3.57
CA ILE A 97 9.82 21.51 -3.16
C ILE A 97 10.63 20.87 -4.30
N PRO A 98 11.91 20.49 -4.07
CA PRO A 98 12.75 19.84 -5.07
C PRO A 98 12.17 18.53 -5.61
N ALA A 99 12.53 18.17 -6.84
CA ALA A 99 12.02 16.96 -7.50
C ALA A 99 12.31 15.69 -6.68
N GLU A 100 13.48 15.64 -6.04
CA GLU A 100 13.95 14.54 -5.21
C GLU A 100 13.06 14.34 -3.99
N GLN A 101 12.73 15.42 -3.27
CA GLN A 101 11.82 15.39 -2.14
C GLN A 101 10.38 15.08 -2.58
N LYS A 102 9.97 15.51 -3.78
CA LYS A 102 8.65 15.14 -4.34
C LYS A 102 8.51 13.65 -4.60
N VAL A 103 9.59 12.91 -4.88
CA VAL A 103 9.52 11.45 -5.00
C VAL A 103 9.18 10.81 -3.66
N GLU A 104 9.84 11.24 -2.58
CA GLU A 104 9.53 10.76 -1.23
C GLU A 104 8.08 11.08 -0.84
N ALA A 105 7.64 12.33 -1.05
CA ALA A 105 6.25 12.73 -0.81
C ALA A 105 5.26 11.89 -1.63
N ALA A 106 5.59 11.56 -2.88
CA ALA A 106 4.72 10.81 -3.79
C ALA A 106 4.60 9.35 -3.37
N GLU A 107 5.70 8.70 -3.00
CA GLU A 107 5.67 7.33 -2.47
C GLU A 107 4.86 7.26 -1.18
N ARG A 108 5.09 8.21 -0.25
CA ARG A 108 4.28 8.29 0.97
C ARG A 108 2.80 8.49 0.65
N ALA A 109 2.47 9.38 -0.29
CA ALA A 109 1.09 9.62 -0.70
C ALA A 109 0.45 8.37 -1.33
N ALA A 110 1.22 7.64 -2.14
CA ALA A 110 0.77 6.40 -2.77
C ALA A 110 0.53 5.28 -1.73
N ALA A 111 1.38 5.18 -0.70
CA ALA A 111 1.19 4.23 0.40
C ALA A 111 -0.11 4.47 1.18
N TYR A 112 -0.59 5.72 1.23
CA TYR A 112 -1.89 6.08 1.84
C TYR A 112 -3.05 6.11 0.82
N GLY A 113 -2.82 5.73 -0.43
CA GLY A 113 -3.84 5.78 -1.49
C GLY A 113 -4.29 7.19 -1.90
N LEU A 114 -3.52 8.22 -1.54
CA LEU A 114 -3.82 9.63 -1.88
C LEU A 114 -3.49 9.96 -3.34
N ILE A 115 -2.58 9.18 -3.95
CA ILE A 115 -2.31 9.18 -5.37
C ILE A 115 -2.25 7.73 -5.88
N ASN A 116 -2.58 7.52 -7.16
CA ASN A 116 -2.43 6.21 -7.80
C ASN A 116 -1.04 6.02 -8.43
N GLY A 117 -0.75 4.81 -8.91
CA GLY A 117 0.56 4.51 -9.51
C GLY A 117 0.85 5.27 -10.80
N ARG A 118 -0.18 5.63 -11.58
CA ARG A 118 -0.01 6.48 -12.78
C ARG A 118 0.47 7.89 -12.41
N GLN A 119 -0.03 8.44 -11.30
CA GLN A 119 0.46 9.70 -10.75
C GLN A 119 1.88 9.54 -10.18
N LEU A 120 2.15 8.46 -9.45
CA LEU A 120 3.49 8.15 -8.94
C LEU A 120 4.55 8.09 -10.06
N ALA A 121 4.21 7.45 -11.19
CA ALA A 121 5.06 7.42 -12.38
C ALA A 121 5.43 8.81 -12.90
N ALA A 122 4.55 9.81 -12.76
CA ALA A 122 4.86 11.18 -13.15
C ALA A 122 5.93 11.81 -12.24
N PHE A 123 5.95 11.45 -10.96
CA PHE A 123 6.97 11.92 -10.01
C PHE A 123 8.31 11.19 -10.18
N TYR A 124 8.30 9.88 -10.46
CA TYR A 124 9.53 9.13 -10.75
C TYR A 124 10.31 9.65 -11.97
N ARG A 125 9.65 10.34 -12.91
CA ARG A 125 10.31 10.97 -14.07
C ARG A 125 10.92 12.36 -13.79
N LYS A 126 10.65 12.96 -12.63
CA LYS A 126 11.10 14.34 -12.33
C LYS A 126 12.58 14.46 -12.00
N PRO A 127 13.18 13.59 -11.15
CA PRO A 127 14.60 13.66 -10.87
C PRO A 127 15.42 13.46 -12.15
N ARG A 128 16.53 14.18 -12.26
CA ARG A 128 17.45 14.06 -13.38
C ARG A 128 18.61 13.16 -12.98
N PHE A 129 18.75 12.03 -13.66
CA PHE A 129 19.91 11.14 -13.52
C PHE A 129 20.77 11.20 -14.77
N THR A 130 22.10 11.14 -14.61
CA THR A 130 23.02 11.02 -15.74
C THR A 130 23.02 9.60 -16.30
N PRO A 131 23.42 9.38 -17.57
CA PRO A 131 23.55 8.04 -18.13
C PRO A 131 24.50 7.14 -17.32
N GLU A 132 25.57 7.71 -16.76
CA GLU A 132 26.54 6.99 -15.92
C GLU A 132 25.91 6.54 -14.61
N GLN A 133 25.08 7.39 -14.01
CA GLN A 133 24.31 7.00 -12.83
C GLN A 133 23.39 5.83 -13.20
N LEU A 134 22.56 5.97 -14.24
CA LEU A 134 21.62 4.91 -14.66
C LEU A 134 22.31 3.59 -14.99
N ALA A 135 23.46 3.62 -15.68
CA ALA A 135 24.27 2.43 -15.96
C ALA A 135 24.89 1.84 -14.68
N GLY A 136 25.33 2.72 -13.77
CA GLY A 136 25.85 2.38 -12.45
C GLY A 136 24.77 2.18 -11.40
N LEU A 137 23.53 1.82 -11.78
CA LEU A 137 22.42 1.59 -10.87
C LEU A 137 22.92 0.72 -9.71
N LEU A 138 23.23 -0.55 -9.92
CA LEU A 138 23.59 -1.47 -8.82
C LEU A 138 24.81 -1.06 -7.96
N THR A 139 25.64 -0.13 -8.43
CA THR A 139 26.84 0.36 -7.73
C THR A 139 26.72 1.80 -7.21
N SER A 140 25.52 2.39 -7.29
CA SER A 140 25.26 3.75 -6.81
C SER A 140 25.38 3.87 -5.29
N ASP A 141 25.80 5.05 -4.82
CA ASP A 141 25.82 5.41 -3.40
C ASP A 141 24.42 5.68 -2.81
N ILE A 142 23.38 5.74 -3.66
CA ILE A 142 22.00 5.93 -3.20
C ILE A 142 21.55 4.65 -2.45
N PRO A 143 21.10 4.75 -1.19
CA PRO A 143 20.67 3.60 -0.41
C PRO A 143 19.61 2.76 -1.14
N GLU A 144 19.70 1.43 -1.04
CA GLU A 144 18.80 0.51 -1.73
C GLU A 144 17.31 0.76 -1.40
N ALA A 145 17.02 1.13 -0.15
CA ALA A 145 15.67 1.42 0.32
C ALA A 145 15.15 2.83 -0.07
N SER A 146 15.97 3.68 -0.68
CA SER A 146 15.64 5.09 -0.95
C SER A 146 14.53 5.24 -2.00
N PRO A 147 13.59 6.20 -1.82
CA PRO A 147 12.63 6.56 -2.86
C PRO A 147 13.31 6.96 -4.19
N LEU A 148 14.44 7.68 -4.12
CA LEU A 148 15.21 8.05 -5.29
C LEU A 148 15.75 6.83 -6.05
N ARG A 149 16.09 5.76 -5.34
CA ARG A 149 16.54 4.52 -5.93
C ARG A 149 15.46 3.87 -6.78
N ARG A 150 14.22 3.84 -6.28
CA ARG A 150 13.06 3.33 -7.01
C ARG A 150 12.72 4.18 -8.22
N ALA A 151 12.80 5.51 -8.11
CA ALA A 151 12.66 6.41 -9.26
C ALA A 151 13.73 6.14 -10.34
N MET A 152 14.97 5.87 -9.91
CA MET A 152 16.06 5.53 -10.81
C MET A 152 15.83 4.19 -11.52
N ILE A 153 15.41 3.14 -10.79
CA ILE A 153 15.02 1.85 -11.38
C ILE A 153 13.90 2.05 -12.41
N TYR A 154 12.89 2.85 -12.07
CA TYR A 154 11.77 3.17 -12.97
C TYR A 154 12.26 3.78 -14.28
N GLN A 155 13.16 4.77 -14.22
CA GLN A 155 13.71 5.40 -15.43
C GLN A 155 14.60 4.44 -16.23
N SER A 156 15.39 3.58 -15.58
CA SER A 156 16.22 2.57 -16.24
C SER A 156 15.41 1.58 -17.07
N ILE A 157 14.19 1.21 -16.63
CA ILE A 157 13.32 0.27 -17.36
C ILE A 157 12.97 0.80 -18.75
N SER A 158 12.58 2.08 -18.86
CA SER A 158 12.20 2.68 -20.15
C SER A 158 13.37 2.76 -21.14
N SER A 159 14.62 2.77 -20.67
CA SER A 159 15.82 2.77 -21.52
C SER A 159 16.35 1.38 -21.88
N ALA A 160 15.90 0.33 -21.18
CA ALA A 160 16.43 -1.02 -21.36
C ALA A 160 16.00 -1.61 -22.71
N VAL A 161 16.96 -2.11 -23.49
CA VAL A 161 16.70 -2.73 -24.81
C VAL A 161 16.81 -4.25 -24.73
N ALA A 162 17.79 -4.77 -24.00
CA ALA A 162 18.01 -6.20 -23.87
C ALA A 162 16.95 -6.86 -22.98
N ALA A 163 16.46 -8.04 -23.39
CA ALA A 163 15.46 -8.78 -22.64
C ALA A 163 15.94 -9.12 -21.21
N ASP A 164 17.17 -9.60 -21.06
CA ASP A 164 17.75 -9.95 -19.75
C ASP A 164 17.85 -8.75 -18.80
N GLU A 165 18.15 -7.57 -19.35
CA GLU A 165 18.20 -6.33 -18.58
C GLU A 165 16.81 -5.90 -18.12
N ARG A 166 15.82 -5.93 -19.02
CA ARG A 166 14.41 -5.66 -18.68
C ARG A 166 13.91 -6.59 -17.58
N ILE A 167 14.12 -7.90 -17.73
CA ILE A 167 13.73 -8.91 -16.75
C ILE A 167 14.31 -8.57 -15.37
N ARG A 168 15.62 -8.27 -15.31
CA ARG A 168 16.32 -7.93 -14.07
C ARG A 168 15.75 -6.67 -13.42
N LEU A 169 15.52 -5.62 -14.20
CA LEU A 169 15.03 -4.33 -13.70
C LEU A 169 13.58 -4.43 -13.21
N PHE A 170 12.69 -5.14 -13.90
CA PHE A 170 11.31 -5.36 -13.43
C PHE A 170 11.27 -6.13 -12.11
N LYS A 171 12.06 -7.21 -12.00
CA LYS A 171 12.19 -7.96 -10.75
C LYS A 171 12.69 -7.08 -9.61
N LEU A 172 13.75 -6.30 -9.87
CA LEU A 172 14.29 -5.36 -8.88
C LEU A 172 13.27 -4.29 -8.47
N ALA A 173 12.51 -3.74 -9.42
CA ALA A 173 11.45 -2.77 -9.14
C ALA A 173 10.37 -3.37 -8.23
N PHE A 174 9.92 -4.59 -8.53
CA PHE A 174 8.91 -5.28 -7.75
C PHE A 174 9.39 -5.66 -6.35
N ALA A 175 10.62 -6.18 -6.22
CA ALA A 175 11.21 -6.53 -4.92
C ALA A 175 11.37 -5.30 -4.01
N THR A 176 11.95 -4.22 -4.55
CA THR A 176 12.15 -2.97 -3.78
C THR A 176 10.84 -2.29 -3.42
N ALA A 177 9.82 -2.38 -4.28
CA ALA A 177 8.48 -1.88 -4.00
C ALA A 177 7.76 -2.73 -2.94
N GLU A 178 7.88 -4.06 -2.98
CA GLU A 178 7.26 -4.93 -1.97
C GLU A 178 7.84 -4.68 -0.58
N ALA A 179 9.17 -4.54 -0.47
CA ALA A 179 9.84 -4.19 0.79
C ALA A 179 9.40 -2.81 1.35
N ALA A 180 9.01 -1.88 0.47
CA ALA A 180 8.56 -0.55 0.84
C ALA A 180 7.03 -0.44 1.06
N GLY A 181 6.26 -1.53 0.87
CA GLY A 181 4.79 -1.48 0.92
C GLY A 181 4.15 -0.75 -0.27
N LEU A 182 4.86 -0.65 -1.40
CA LEU A 182 4.48 0.11 -2.60
C LEU A 182 4.26 -0.79 -3.83
N TYR A 183 4.02 -2.09 -3.62
CA TYR A 183 3.91 -3.05 -4.72
C TYR A 183 2.81 -2.64 -5.73
N TYR A 184 1.58 -2.41 -5.26
CA TYR A 184 0.45 -2.00 -6.10
C TYR A 184 0.70 -0.71 -6.90
N PRO A 185 1.05 0.43 -6.26
CA PRO A 185 1.31 1.65 -7.02
C PRO A 185 2.52 1.54 -7.95
N THR A 186 3.52 0.70 -7.63
CA THR A 186 4.64 0.43 -8.55
C THR A 186 4.21 -0.38 -9.77
N VAL A 187 3.37 -1.40 -9.60
CA VAL A 187 2.82 -2.17 -10.72
C VAL A 187 2.00 -1.26 -11.63
N GLU A 188 1.12 -0.43 -11.07
CA GLU A 188 0.35 0.56 -11.83
C GLU A 188 1.25 1.58 -12.55
N ALA A 189 2.34 2.02 -11.92
CA ALA A 189 3.30 2.96 -12.51
C ALA A 189 4.02 2.36 -13.73
N LEU A 190 4.37 1.07 -13.64
CA LEU A 190 5.09 0.31 -14.67
C LEU A 190 4.18 -0.36 -15.69
N TYR A 191 2.85 -0.27 -15.52
CA TYR A 191 1.88 -0.90 -16.40
C TYR A 191 2.13 -0.62 -17.89
N PRO A 192 2.38 0.62 -18.35
CA PRO A 192 2.63 0.87 -19.77
C PRO A 192 3.83 0.11 -20.33
N GLU A 193 4.91 -0.04 -19.54
CA GLU A 193 6.11 -0.75 -19.95
C GLU A 193 5.89 -2.27 -19.95
N LEU A 194 5.18 -2.78 -18.94
CA LEU A 194 4.87 -4.20 -18.83
C LEU A 194 3.88 -4.66 -19.90
N ASP A 195 2.92 -3.81 -20.26
CA ASP A 195 1.93 -4.09 -21.30
C ASP A 195 2.54 -4.19 -22.71
N ASN A 196 3.61 -3.44 -22.95
CA ASN A 196 4.34 -3.48 -24.22
C ASN A 196 5.21 -4.76 -24.36
N MET A 197 5.24 -5.64 -23.36
CA MET A 197 6.02 -6.88 -23.38
C MET A 197 5.14 -8.06 -23.74
N GLU A 198 5.26 -8.56 -24.97
CA GLU A 198 4.56 -9.78 -25.40
C GLU A 198 5.19 -11.03 -24.79
N PRO A 199 4.42 -11.90 -24.09
CA PRO A 199 4.94 -13.13 -23.49
C PRO A 199 5.59 -14.04 -24.53
N ASN A 200 6.86 -14.40 -24.31
CA ASN A 200 7.60 -15.32 -25.16
C ASN A 200 8.70 -16.04 -24.36
N GLU A 201 9.32 -17.06 -24.96
CA GLU A 201 10.34 -17.90 -24.31
C GLU A 201 11.51 -17.12 -23.71
N ALA A 202 11.96 -16.03 -24.36
CA ALA A 202 13.06 -15.21 -23.85
C ALA A 202 12.67 -14.47 -22.55
N LEU A 203 11.38 -14.15 -22.38
CA LEU A 203 10.84 -13.49 -21.18
C LEU A 203 10.36 -14.47 -20.12
N ARG A 204 10.51 -15.78 -20.33
CA ARG A 204 10.10 -16.81 -19.35
C ARG A 204 10.61 -16.53 -17.93
N PRO A 205 11.85 -16.08 -17.69
CA PRO A 205 12.31 -15.79 -16.33
C PRO A 205 11.52 -14.69 -15.61
N LEU A 206 10.79 -13.81 -16.32
CA LEU A 206 9.92 -12.78 -15.75
C LEU A 206 8.46 -13.27 -15.56
N ALA A 207 8.07 -14.39 -16.18
CA ALA A 207 6.68 -14.74 -16.36
C ALA A 207 5.86 -14.81 -15.07
N ALA A 208 6.41 -15.41 -14.01
CA ALA A 208 5.73 -15.48 -12.72
C ALA A 208 5.52 -14.08 -12.10
N ALA A 209 6.52 -13.19 -12.20
CA ALA A 209 6.45 -11.83 -11.66
C ALA A 209 5.49 -10.95 -12.49
N ALA A 210 5.48 -11.09 -13.82
CA ALA A 210 4.52 -10.41 -14.68
C ALA A 210 3.09 -10.89 -14.43
N ALA A 211 2.87 -12.19 -14.29
CA ALA A 211 1.57 -12.74 -13.93
C ALA A 211 1.09 -12.20 -12.58
N ARG A 212 1.94 -12.23 -11.54
CA ARG A 212 1.65 -11.64 -10.22
C ARG A 212 1.26 -10.16 -10.31
N ALA A 213 1.99 -9.38 -11.11
CA ALA A 213 1.73 -7.97 -11.31
C ALA A 213 0.36 -7.73 -11.96
N PHE A 214 0.04 -8.42 -13.06
CA PHE A 214 -1.26 -8.27 -13.70
C PHE A 214 -2.43 -8.75 -12.83
N ILE A 215 -2.24 -9.80 -12.02
CA ILE A 215 -3.24 -10.23 -11.03
C ILE A 215 -3.52 -9.11 -10.01
N ALA A 216 -2.47 -8.47 -9.50
CA ALA A 216 -2.59 -7.43 -8.47
C ALA A 216 -3.46 -6.24 -8.93
N ILE A 217 -3.46 -5.92 -10.22
CA ILE A 217 -4.26 -4.81 -10.78
C ILE A 217 -5.53 -5.26 -11.51
N GLY A 218 -5.90 -6.55 -11.42
CA GLY A 218 -7.14 -7.09 -12.01
C GLY A 218 -7.09 -7.33 -13.53
N GLU A 219 -5.91 -7.34 -14.13
CA GLU A 219 -5.71 -7.55 -15.58
C GLU A 219 -5.67 -9.05 -15.92
N ARG A 220 -6.82 -9.70 -15.70
CA ARG A 220 -6.95 -11.18 -15.74
C ARG A 220 -6.51 -11.80 -17.07
N ALA A 221 -6.85 -11.19 -18.20
CA ALA A 221 -6.49 -11.71 -19.51
C ALA A 221 -4.97 -11.73 -19.72
N LYS A 222 -4.27 -10.66 -19.30
CA LYS A 222 -2.81 -10.55 -19.41
C LYS A 222 -2.12 -11.48 -18.42
N ALA A 223 -2.63 -11.55 -17.18
CA ALA A 223 -2.16 -12.51 -16.19
C ALA A 223 -2.20 -13.96 -16.74
N GLN A 224 -3.29 -14.34 -17.40
CA GLN A 224 -3.42 -15.66 -18.01
C GLN A 224 -2.38 -15.92 -19.10
N GLN A 225 -2.09 -14.94 -19.96
CA GLN A 225 -1.08 -15.07 -21.01
C GLN A 225 0.34 -15.27 -20.45
N TRP A 226 0.65 -14.63 -19.33
CA TRP A 226 1.94 -14.85 -18.66
C TRP A 226 1.96 -16.17 -17.89
N LEU A 227 0.84 -16.59 -17.30
CA LEU A 227 0.71 -17.85 -16.58
C LEU A 227 0.89 -19.06 -17.50
N THR A 228 0.43 -19.01 -18.75
CA THR A 228 0.65 -20.12 -19.71
C THR A 228 2.13 -20.39 -19.93
N LEU A 229 2.96 -19.34 -19.97
CA LEU A 229 4.41 -19.43 -20.09
C LEU A 229 5.10 -20.02 -18.85
N VAL A 230 4.50 -19.87 -17.67
CA VAL A 230 4.95 -20.55 -16.43
C VAL A 230 4.63 -22.04 -16.50
N THR A 231 3.43 -22.40 -16.99
CA THR A 231 2.92 -23.78 -17.00
C THR A 231 3.42 -24.67 -18.13
N SER A 232 3.95 -24.11 -19.23
CA SER A 232 4.37 -24.87 -20.43
C SER A 232 5.63 -25.72 -20.25
N SER A 233 6.19 -25.78 -19.03
CA SER A 233 7.47 -26.41 -18.71
C SER A 233 7.43 -27.94 -18.50
N GLY A 234 6.31 -28.61 -18.80
CA GLY A 234 6.23 -30.08 -18.90
C GLY A 234 6.44 -30.87 -17.60
N GLN A 235 6.63 -30.19 -16.46
CA GLN A 235 6.60 -30.79 -15.13
C GLN A 235 5.26 -30.47 -14.45
N THR A 236 4.87 -31.30 -13.47
CA THR A 236 3.82 -31.00 -12.48
C THR A 236 3.76 -29.51 -12.19
N LEU A 237 2.55 -28.91 -12.20
CA LEU A 237 2.29 -27.49 -11.92
C LEU A 237 3.29 -26.97 -10.89
N GLY A 238 4.29 -26.22 -11.37
CA GLY A 238 5.32 -25.67 -10.50
C GLY A 238 4.63 -24.84 -9.42
N ARG A 239 5.27 -24.75 -8.25
CA ARG A 239 4.73 -24.02 -7.10
C ARG A 239 4.22 -22.63 -7.46
N ASP A 240 4.95 -21.91 -8.31
CA ASP A 240 4.55 -20.59 -8.79
C ASP A 240 3.22 -20.61 -9.53
N ALA A 241 3.03 -21.57 -10.45
CA ALA A 241 1.78 -21.71 -11.18
C ALA A 241 0.60 -22.04 -10.25
N ARG A 242 0.83 -22.87 -9.22
CA ARG A 242 -0.18 -23.22 -8.21
C ARG A 242 -0.63 -22.00 -7.42
N GLU A 243 0.32 -21.23 -6.88
CA GLU A 243 -0.02 -20.03 -6.10
C GLU A 243 -0.62 -18.92 -6.99
N LEU A 244 -0.14 -18.72 -8.22
CA LEU A 244 -0.71 -17.74 -9.15
C LEU A 244 -2.15 -18.10 -9.55
N THR A 245 -2.43 -19.39 -9.74
CA THR A 245 -3.80 -19.87 -10.02
C THR A 245 -4.74 -19.59 -8.85
N GLY A 246 -4.30 -19.81 -7.60
CA GLY A 246 -5.08 -19.46 -6.41
C GLY A 246 -5.30 -17.96 -6.26
N LEU A 247 -4.30 -17.14 -6.59
CA LEU A 247 -4.45 -15.68 -6.60
C LEU A 247 -5.48 -15.22 -7.64
N MET A 248 -5.44 -15.77 -8.87
CA MET A 248 -6.47 -15.51 -9.88
C MET A 248 -7.88 -15.94 -9.46
N ARG A 249 -7.98 -16.96 -8.60
CA ARG A 249 -9.27 -17.42 -8.06
C ARG A 249 -9.86 -16.42 -7.08
N VAL A 250 -9.02 -15.86 -6.20
CA VAL A 250 -9.42 -14.82 -5.23
C VAL A 250 -9.76 -13.50 -5.92
N GLU A 251 -8.97 -13.09 -6.91
CA GLU A 251 -9.12 -11.84 -7.66
C GLU A 251 -10.51 -11.72 -8.33
N GLY A 252 -10.88 -12.69 -9.15
CA GLY A 252 -12.06 -12.60 -10.01
C GLY A 252 -12.87 -13.88 -10.15
N GLY A 253 -12.58 -14.91 -9.34
CA GLY A 253 -13.30 -16.17 -9.39
C GLY A 253 -14.74 -16.07 -8.86
N SER A 254 -15.66 -16.72 -9.58
CA SER A 254 -17.03 -16.96 -9.08
C SER A 254 -17.09 -18.26 -8.29
N ALA A 255 -17.75 -18.25 -7.12
CA ALA A 255 -17.97 -19.46 -6.31
C ALA A 255 -18.68 -20.59 -7.07
N THR A 256 -19.49 -20.26 -8.09
CA THR A 256 -20.24 -21.23 -8.91
C THR A 256 -19.45 -21.75 -10.12
N GLY A 257 -18.29 -21.18 -10.43
CA GLY A 257 -17.54 -21.45 -11.66
C GLY A 257 -16.45 -22.51 -11.54
N PHE A 258 -16.27 -23.15 -10.38
CA PHE A 258 -15.16 -24.07 -10.12
C PHE A 258 -15.61 -25.44 -9.62
N ASP A 259 -14.80 -26.45 -9.93
CA ASP A 259 -14.91 -27.76 -9.30
C ASP A 259 -14.43 -27.66 -7.85
N ALA A 260 -15.39 -27.54 -6.93
CA ALA A 260 -15.16 -27.43 -5.50
C ALA A 260 -14.36 -28.63 -4.94
N LYS A 261 -14.56 -29.83 -5.51
CA LYS A 261 -13.89 -31.05 -5.08
C LYS A 261 -12.42 -31.06 -5.50
N ALA A 262 -12.15 -30.69 -6.75
CA ALA A 262 -10.77 -30.56 -7.24
C ALA A 262 -10.00 -29.48 -6.47
N LEU A 263 -10.62 -28.32 -6.25
CA LEU A 263 -10.06 -27.23 -5.45
C LEU A 263 -9.76 -27.66 -4.00
N SER A 264 -10.72 -28.33 -3.36
CA SER A 264 -10.56 -28.82 -1.99
C SER A 264 -9.43 -29.85 -1.89
N ALA A 265 -9.32 -30.75 -2.87
CA ALA A 265 -8.23 -31.72 -2.94
C ALA A 265 -6.85 -31.06 -3.11
N GLU A 266 -6.77 -30.02 -3.94
CA GLU A 266 -5.56 -29.22 -4.16
C GLU A 266 -5.10 -28.53 -2.86
N ILE A 267 -6.01 -27.86 -2.15
CA ILE A 267 -5.72 -27.23 -0.85
C ILE A 267 -5.30 -28.27 0.20
N VAL A 268 -5.99 -29.41 0.28
CA VAL A 268 -5.66 -30.50 1.22
C VAL A 268 -4.25 -31.04 0.95
N ALA A 269 -3.87 -31.22 -0.32
CA ALA A 269 -2.54 -31.67 -0.70
C ALA A 269 -1.46 -30.69 -0.24
N ASP A 270 -1.68 -29.39 -0.42
CA ASP A 270 -0.75 -28.34 0.01
C ASP A 270 -0.60 -28.27 1.53
N LEU A 271 -1.72 -28.38 2.27
CA LEU A 271 -1.72 -28.42 3.74
C LEU A 271 -0.96 -29.65 4.27
N LYS A 272 -0.98 -30.77 3.55
CA LYS A 272 -0.28 -32.03 3.91
C LYS A 272 1.14 -32.14 3.34
N SER A 273 1.61 -31.13 2.59
CA SER A 273 2.91 -31.17 1.89
C SER A 273 4.13 -31.25 2.81
N GLY A 274 4.00 -30.86 4.08
CA GLY A 274 5.14 -30.70 5.00
C GLY A 274 6.05 -29.50 4.69
N VAL A 275 5.77 -28.75 3.61
CA VAL A 275 6.51 -27.54 3.24
C VAL A 275 5.83 -26.32 3.87
N LYS A 276 6.45 -25.73 4.90
CA LYS A 276 5.86 -24.63 5.68
C LYS A 276 5.25 -23.52 4.82
N THR A 277 5.99 -23.05 3.82
CA THR A 277 5.55 -21.92 2.99
C THR A 277 4.37 -22.30 2.09
N THR A 278 4.27 -23.54 1.63
CA THR A 278 3.10 -24.07 0.90
C THR A 278 1.89 -24.18 1.83
N GLN A 279 2.10 -24.67 3.05
CA GLN A 279 1.05 -24.76 4.07
C GLN A 279 0.51 -23.36 4.46
N PHE A 280 1.39 -22.37 4.62
CA PHE A 280 1.01 -20.99 4.96
C PHE A 280 0.12 -20.36 3.88
N TYR A 281 0.47 -20.59 2.61
CA TYR A 281 -0.33 -20.15 1.47
C TYR A 281 -1.70 -20.84 1.48
N ALA A 282 -1.73 -22.18 1.50
CA ALA A 282 -2.98 -22.95 1.43
C ALA A 282 -3.93 -22.70 2.61
N ALA A 283 -3.38 -22.54 3.82
CA ALA A 283 -4.17 -22.17 4.99
C ALA A 283 -4.86 -20.81 4.80
N SER A 284 -4.15 -19.84 4.24
CA SER A 284 -4.70 -18.51 3.96
C SER A 284 -5.70 -18.55 2.81
N GLU A 285 -5.39 -19.28 1.73
CA GLU A 285 -6.30 -19.48 0.59
C GLU A 285 -7.64 -20.08 1.04
N ALA A 286 -7.61 -21.15 1.85
CA ALA A 286 -8.82 -21.80 2.35
C ALA A 286 -9.73 -20.82 3.12
N MET A 287 -9.17 -20.07 4.08
CA MET A 287 -9.96 -19.14 4.89
C MET A 287 -10.52 -17.97 4.08
N LEU A 288 -9.76 -17.48 3.11
CA LEU A 288 -10.19 -16.36 2.26
C LEU A 288 -11.25 -16.80 1.24
N LEU A 289 -11.11 -17.98 0.65
CA LEU A 289 -12.12 -18.54 -0.25
C LEU A 289 -13.45 -18.78 0.49
N ASP A 290 -13.42 -19.34 1.69
CA ASP A 290 -14.61 -19.48 2.54
C ASP A 290 -15.26 -18.11 2.85
N ALA A 291 -14.45 -17.11 3.22
CA ALA A 291 -14.94 -15.76 3.45
C ALA A 291 -15.55 -15.10 2.19
N LEU A 292 -15.04 -15.45 1.00
CA LEU A 292 -15.59 -15.05 -0.30
C LEU A 292 -16.80 -15.89 -0.74
N GLY A 293 -17.22 -16.88 0.07
CA GLY A 293 -18.41 -17.70 -0.15
C GLY A 293 -18.20 -18.91 -1.05
N PHE A 294 -16.95 -19.32 -1.27
CA PHE A 294 -16.66 -20.59 -1.93
C PHE A 294 -16.97 -21.74 -0.97
N GLN A 295 -17.65 -22.77 -1.49
CA GLN A 295 -17.94 -23.97 -0.72
C GLN A 295 -16.76 -24.93 -0.82
N LEU A 296 -16.10 -25.19 0.30
CA LEU A 296 -14.99 -26.13 0.43
C LEU A 296 -15.46 -27.42 1.11
N ASP A 297 -14.87 -28.55 0.72
CA ASP A 297 -15.19 -29.83 1.34
C ASP A 297 -14.73 -29.87 2.81
N PRO A 298 -15.45 -30.56 3.71
CA PRO A 298 -15.08 -30.67 5.13
C PRO A 298 -13.64 -31.14 5.38
N ALA A 299 -13.09 -31.97 4.48
CA ALA A 299 -11.73 -32.48 4.55
C ALA A 299 -10.65 -31.36 4.55
N VAL A 300 -10.95 -30.18 4.00
CA VAL A 300 -10.06 -29.01 4.07
C VAL A 300 -9.89 -28.56 5.51
N TRP A 301 -10.97 -28.50 6.28
CA TRP A 301 -10.96 -28.05 7.67
C TRP A 301 -10.25 -29.04 8.58
N ASP A 302 -10.43 -30.34 8.35
CA ASP A 302 -9.67 -31.38 9.06
C ASP A 302 -8.16 -31.25 8.78
N ALA A 303 -7.77 -31.08 7.51
CA ALA A 303 -6.38 -30.87 7.13
C ALA A 303 -5.81 -29.56 7.72
N LEU A 304 -6.62 -28.51 7.82
CA LEU A 304 -6.22 -27.23 8.43
C LEU A 304 -6.03 -27.35 9.94
N LEU A 305 -6.85 -28.14 10.63
CA LEU A 305 -6.70 -28.44 12.06
C LEU A 305 -5.39 -29.19 12.35
N ASP A 306 -5.05 -30.16 11.50
CA ASP A 306 -3.76 -30.85 11.55
C ASP A 306 -2.61 -29.89 11.27
N ALA A 307 -2.78 -29.01 10.28
CA ALA A 307 -1.81 -28.00 9.88
C ALA A 307 -1.97 -26.65 10.63
N ARG A 308 -2.53 -26.62 11.85
CA ARG A 308 -2.83 -25.37 12.58
C ARG A 308 -1.64 -24.43 12.77
N GLY A 309 -0.41 -24.97 12.80
CA GLY A 309 0.82 -24.18 12.84
C GLY A 309 1.07 -23.35 11.58
N ALA A 310 0.31 -23.57 10.51
CA ALA A 310 0.33 -22.79 9.29
C ALA A 310 -0.41 -21.44 9.41
N LEU A 311 -1.30 -21.33 10.39
CA LEU A 311 -2.03 -20.10 10.70
C LEU A 311 -1.12 -19.19 11.55
N THR A 312 -0.44 -18.26 10.90
CA THR A 312 0.58 -17.41 11.53
C THR A 312 0.22 -15.93 11.44
N GLY A 313 0.78 -15.10 12.32
CA GLY A 313 0.55 -13.65 12.34
C GLY A 313 -0.11 -13.18 13.62
N LYS A 314 -0.25 -11.86 13.76
CA LYS A 314 -0.86 -11.25 14.94
C LYS A 314 -2.33 -11.62 15.05
N VAL A 315 -2.74 -12.15 16.21
CA VAL A 315 -4.14 -12.47 16.50
C VAL A 315 -4.80 -11.24 17.12
N PRO A 316 -5.82 -10.64 16.48
CA PRO A 316 -6.56 -9.54 17.08
C PRO A 316 -7.36 -10.00 18.30
N PRO A 317 -7.71 -9.10 19.22
CA PRO A 317 -8.59 -9.43 20.35
C PRO A 317 -9.92 -10.02 19.86
N GLU A 318 -10.38 -11.09 20.49
CA GLU A 318 -11.63 -11.76 20.09
C GLU A 318 -12.85 -10.82 20.18
N ALA A 319 -12.87 -9.93 21.17
CA ALA A 319 -13.90 -8.91 21.31
C ALA A 319 -14.00 -7.98 20.09
N LEU A 320 -12.85 -7.68 19.44
CA LEU A 320 -12.81 -6.87 18.22
C LEU A 320 -13.46 -7.63 17.05
N LEU A 321 -13.10 -8.90 16.87
CA LEU A 321 -13.64 -9.76 15.80
C LEU A 321 -15.16 -9.96 15.95
N ASN A 322 -15.62 -10.22 17.18
CA ASN A 322 -17.05 -10.40 17.47
C ASN A 322 -17.84 -9.10 17.20
N ARG A 323 -17.26 -7.94 17.58
CA ARG A 323 -17.88 -6.64 17.30
C ARG A 323 -17.95 -6.35 15.81
N MET A 324 -16.90 -6.68 15.05
CA MET A 324 -16.85 -6.53 13.59
C MET A 324 -17.93 -7.38 12.90
N GLN A 325 -18.06 -8.66 13.30
CA GLN A 325 -19.10 -9.53 12.79
C GLN A 325 -20.50 -8.97 13.11
N ALA A 326 -20.73 -8.54 14.35
CA ALA A 326 -22.01 -7.96 14.75
C ALA A 326 -22.33 -6.65 14.01
N ALA A 327 -21.32 -5.82 13.71
CA ALA A 327 -21.48 -4.63 12.86
C ALA A 327 -21.87 -5.01 11.43
N GLY A 328 -21.23 -6.02 10.86
CA GLY A 328 -21.55 -6.56 9.54
C GLY A 328 -23.00 -7.08 9.44
N VAL A 329 -23.43 -7.89 10.41
CA VAL A 329 -24.81 -8.44 10.46
C VAL A 329 -25.86 -7.33 10.61
N ARG A 330 -25.55 -6.26 11.36
CA ARG A 330 -26.43 -5.08 11.52
C ARG A 330 -26.36 -4.11 10.34
N ASN A 331 -25.59 -4.42 9.29
CA ASN A 331 -25.35 -3.55 8.15
C ASN A 331 -24.78 -2.17 8.51
N ALA A 332 -23.97 -2.09 9.57
CA ALA A 332 -23.36 -0.85 10.05
C ALA A 332 -22.06 -0.56 9.27
N VAL A 333 -22.20 -0.12 8.01
CA VAL A 333 -21.09 0.05 7.03
C VAL A 333 -19.86 0.73 7.65
N GLY A 334 -20.02 1.92 8.25
CA GLY A 334 -18.92 2.68 8.82
C GLY A 334 -18.23 1.99 10.01
N GLU A 335 -19.00 1.36 10.90
CA GLU A 335 -18.44 0.60 12.03
C GLU A 335 -17.69 -0.64 11.52
N THR A 336 -18.24 -1.37 10.54
CA THR A 336 -17.57 -2.52 9.91
C THR A 336 -16.24 -2.15 9.28
N VAL A 337 -16.18 -1.06 8.50
CA VAL A 337 -14.94 -0.61 7.85
C VAL A 337 -13.89 -0.20 8.89
N LEU A 338 -14.27 0.57 9.92
CA LEU A 338 -13.33 0.97 10.98
C LEU A 338 -12.78 -0.23 11.76
N LEU A 339 -13.63 -1.19 12.11
CA LEU A 339 -13.20 -2.39 12.83
C LEU A 339 -12.34 -3.31 11.96
N ALA A 340 -12.61 -3.39 10.65
CA ALA A 340 -11.74 -4.10 9.71
C ALA A 340 -10.35 -3.46 9.64
N LEU A 341 -10.27 -2.13 9.53
CA LEU A 341 -8.99 -1.42 9.53
C LEU A 341 -8.22 -1.59 10.85
N ASP A 342 -8.91 -1.59 11.99
CA ASP A 342 -8.28 -1.84 13.30
C ASP A 342 -7.79 -3.29 13.44
N ALA A 343 -8.57 -4.26 12.95
CA ALA A 343 -8.21 -5.67 13.00
C ALA A 343 -7.00 -6.00 12.09
N ILE A 344 -6.92 -5.38 10.92
CA ILE A 344 -5.79 -5.54 9.98
C ILE A 344 -4.56 -4.76 10.47
N GLY A 345 -4.76 -3.54 10.96
CA GLY A 345 -3.70 -2.68 11.47
C GLY A 345 -2.74 -2.17 10.39
N ARG A 346 -1.71 -1.43 10.86
CA ARG A 346 -0.77 -0.70 9.99
C ARG A 346 0.20 -1.58 9.20
N GLU A 347 0.46 -2.81 9.66
CA GLU A 347 1.35 -3.77 8.98
C GLU A 347 0.64 -4.50 7.83
N GLY A 348 -0.66 -4.30 7.68
CA GLY A 348 -1.45 -4.84 6.56
C GLY A 348 -1.89 -6.30 6.75
N PRO A 349 -2.66 -6.82 5.78
CA PRO A 349 -3.35 -8.10 5.90
C PRO A 349 -2.43 -9.33 5.89
N GLY A 350 -1.17 -9.15 5.48
CA GLY A 350 -0.14 -10.20 5.52
C GLY A 350 0.44 -10.46 6.91
N ALA A 351 0.42 -9.46 7.79
CA ALA A 351 1.00 -9.54 9.14
C ALA A 351 0.03 -10.12 10.18
N VAL A 352 -1.28 -10.07 9.89
CA VAL A 352 -2.31 -10.59 10.78
C VAL A 352 -2.59 -12.07 10.53
N HIS A 353 -3.16 -12.71 11.54
CA HIS A 353 -3.61 -14.09 11.46
C HIS A 353 -4.68 -14.25 10.35
N PRO A 354 -4.64 -15.29 9.49
CA PRO A 354 -5.56 -15.42 8.34
C PRO A 354 -7.06 -15.34 8.71
N ARG A 355 -7.44 -15.83 9.90
CA ARG A 355 -8.80 -15.67 10.45
C ARG A 355 -9.26 -14.20 10.55
N ALA A 356 -8.36 -13.28 10.89
CA ALA A 356 -8.69 -11.86 10.99
C ALA A 356 -9.01 -11.28 9.60
N SER A 357 -8.16 -11.58 8.61
CA SER A 357 -8.39 -11.19 7.22
C SER A 357 -9.68 -11.79 6.67
N ALA A 358 -9.93 -13.09 6.91
CA ALA A 358 -11.16 -13.76 6.50
C ALA A 358 -12.41 -13.13 7.16
N GLN A 359 -12.37 -12.81 8.45
CA GLN A 359 -13.49 -12.14 9.13
C GLN A 359 -13.73 -10.74 8.57
N ALA A 360 -12.66 -9.98 8.28
CA ALA A 360 -12.77 -8.64 7.68
C ALA A 360 -13.39 -8.74 6.28
N VAL A 361 -12.92 -9.66 5.44
CA VAL A 361 -13.46 -9.95 4.11
C VAL A 361 -14.95 -10.30 4.19
N SER A 362 -15.32 -11.26 5.04
CA SER A 362 -16.71 -11.68 5.21
C SER A 362 -17.61 -10.53 5.70
N SER A 363 -17.12 -9.72 6.65
CA SER A 363 -17.89 -8.60 7.20
C SER A 363 -18.07 -7.46 6.20
N LEU A 364 -17.05 -7.16 5.39
CA LEU A 364 -17.15 -6.19 4.29
C LEU A 364 -18.17 -6.64 3.23
N ARG A 365 -18.17 -7.93 2.87
CA ARG A 365 -19.19 -8.49 1.96
C ARG A 365 -20.59 -8.38 2.53
N ALA A 366 -20.76 -8.65 3.84
CA ALA A 366 -22.06 -8.56 4.51
C ALA A 366 -22.68 -7.16 4.45
N VAL A 367 -21.86 -6.11 4.31
CA VAL A 367 -22.31 -4.71 4.16
C VAL A 367 -22.29 -4.20 2.71
N GLY A 368 -22.14 -5.10 1.73
CA GLY A 368 -22.21 -4.79 0.30
C GLY A 368 -20.89 -4.30 -0.33
N LEU A 369 -19.76 -4.37 0.38
CA LEU A 369 -18.43 -3.96 -0.11
C LEU A 369 -17.67 -5.16 -0.72
N GLU A 370 -18.25 -5.80 -1.74
CA GLU A 370 -17.70 -7.01 -2.37
C GLU A 370 -16.36 -6.74 -3.07
N SER A 371 -16.21 -5.60 -3.76
CA SER A 371 -14.97 -5.19 -4.43
C SER A 371 -13.82 -5.02 -3.44
N GLU A 372 -14.07 -4.32 -2.34
CA GLU A 372 -13.09 -4.06 -1.28
C GLU A 372 -12.72 -5.35 -0.56
N ALA A 373 -13.70 -6.21 -0.29
CA ALA A 373 -13.47 -7.51 0.32
C ALA A 373 -12.59 -8.41 -0.56
N ARG A 374 -12.81 -8.44 -1.88
CA ARG A 374 -11.95 -9.20 -2.81
C ARG A 374 -10.54 -8.63 -2.88
N ARG A 375 -10.42 -7.30 -2.93
CA ARG A 375 -9.10 -6.65 -2.92
C ARG A 375 -8.33 -6.95 -1.64
N LEU A 376 -8.98 -6.87 -0.47
CA LEU A 376 -8.39 -7.25 0.80
C LEU A 376 -7.97 -8.72 0.84
N ALA A 377 -8.83 -9.62 0.34
CA ALA A 377 -8.50 -11.04 0.24
C ALA A 377 -7.28 -11.29 -0.67
N LEU A 378 -7.21 -10.60 -1.81
CA LEU A 378 -6.09 -10.70 -2.72
C LEU A 378 -4.79 -10.19 -2.06
N GLU A 379 -4.82 -9.03 -1.42
CA GLU A 379 -3.69 -8.48 -0.66
C GLU A 379 -3.20 -9.45 0.43
N ALA A 380 -4.14 -10.02 1.20
CA ALA A 380 -3.83 -11.00 2.23
C ALA A 380 -3.14 -12.24 1.66
N LEU A 381 -3.65 -12.79 0.56
CA LEU A 381 -3.11 -14.00 -0.05
C LEU A 381 -1.77 -13.75 -0.77
N MET A 382 -1.64 -12.61 -1.47
CA MET A 382 -0.39 -12.21 -2.12
C MET A 382 0.76 -12.08 -1.13
N ALA A 383 0.50 -11.56 0.07
CA ALA A 383 1.52 -11.47 1.12
C ALA A 383 2.07 -12.84 1.56
N ARG A 384 1.27 -13.91 1.37
CA ARG A 384 1.61 -15.30 1.69
C ARG A 384 2.16 -16.09 0.49
N SER A 385 2.10 -15.52 -0.70
CA SER A 385 2.61 -16.13 -1.92
C SER A 385 4.06 -15.72 -2.19
N ASN A 386 4.90 -16.71 -2.52
CA ASN A 386 6.27 -16.49 -2.98
C ASN A 386 6.37 -16.43 -4.51
N ALA A 387 5.34 -16.88 -5.22
CA ALA A 387 5.30 -16.89 -6.67
C ALA A 387 5.52 -15.50 -7.24
N GLY A 388 6.49 -15.36 -8.14
CA GLY A 388 6.76 -14.11 -8.84
C GLY A 388 7.25 -12.96 -7.94
N ARG A 389 7.74 -13.24 -6.72
CA ARG A 389 8.51 -12.25 -5.97
C ARG A 389 9.83 -11.96 -6.70
N GLY A 390 10.20 -10.67 -6.72
CA GLY A 390 11.34 -10.15 -7.47
C GLY A 390 12.69 -10.69 -7.00
#